data_AF-A0A8X6HRR8-F1
#
_entry.id   AF-A0A8X6HRR8-F1
#
_cell.length_a   1.000
_cell.length_b   1.000
_cell.length_c   1.000
_cell.angle_alpha   90.00
_cell.angle_beta   90.00
_cell.angle_gamma   90.00
#
_symmetry.space_group_name_H-M   'P 1'
#
loop_
_entity.id
_entity.type
_entity.pdbx_description
1 polymer ?
#
loop_
_entity_poly.entity_id
_entity_poly.type
_entity_poly.pdbx_seq_one_letter_code
_entity_poly.pdbx_strand_id
1 'polypeptide(L)'
;MAKILQMKGIPYAQPPVGNLRWKKPFPLWTNASWCRSKNHFKATSFGSACFQLNPFLKQYEGQEDCLYLNVWTPTMDPEVRSLF
;
A
#
# COMPACT_ATOMS: atom_id res chain seq x y z
N MET A 1 -16.37 -21.89 -6.69
CA MET A 1 -15.67 -20.93 -5.79
C MET A 1 -15.59 -19.59 -6.49
N ALA A 2 -16.04 -18.51 -5.86
CA ALA A 2 -15.93 -17.17 -6.44
C ALA A 2 -14.46 -16.72 -6.44
N LYS A 3 -13.98 -16.18 -7.57
CA LYS A 3 -12.60 -15.68 -7.70
C LYS A 3 -12.52 -14.30 -7.06
N ILE A 4 -11.76 -14.15 -5.98
CA ILE A 4 -11.45 -12.84 -5.39
C ILE A 4 -10.28 -12.21 -6.13
N LEU A 5 -10.46 -10.98 -6.59
CA LEU A 5 -9.40 -10.14 -7.15
C LEU A 5 -8.59 -9.53 -6.01
N GLN A 6 -7.27 -9.51 -6.17
CA GLN A 6 -6.34 -9.11 -5.12
C GLN A 6 -5.37 -8.08 -5.69
N MET A 7 -5.25 -6.94 -5.01
CA MET A 7 -4.29 -5.88 -5.32
C MET A 7 -3.46 -5.67 -4.07
N LYS A 8 -2.17 -5.98 -4.13
CA LYS A 8 -1.28 -5.99 -2.96
C LYS A 8 -0.16 -4.96 -3.12
N GLY A 9 0.26 -4.38 -2.01
CA GLY A 9 1.41 -3.47 -1.95
C GLY A 9 1.14 -2.12 -2.63
N ILE A 10 -0.10 -1.63 -2.62
CA ILE A 10 -0.43 -0.32 -3.21
C ILE A 10 0.07 0.77 -2.26
N PRO A 11 0.97 1.67 -2.69
CA PRO A 11 1.41 2.76 -1.83
C PRO A 11 0.23 3.73 -1.61
N TYR A 12 0.02 4.19 -0.37
CA TYR A 12 -1.03 5.17 -0.04
C TYR A 12 -0.50 6.52 0.49
N ALA A 13 0.77 6.58 0.88
CA ALA A 13 1.45 7.80 1.29
C ALA A 13 2.94 7.75 0.88
N GLN A 14 3.61 8.90 0.86
CA GLN A 14 5.06 8.94 0.62
C GLN A 14 5.81 8.19 1.74
N PRO A 15 6.94 7.53 1.43
CA PRO A 15 7.75 6.85 2.44
C PRO A 15 8.12 7.80 3.61
N PRO A 16 7.84 7.44 4.87
CA PRO A 16 8.07 8.30 6.03
C PRO A 16 9.54 8.28 6.49
N VAL A 17 10.48 8.39 5.55
CA VAL A 17 11.93 8.32 5.76
C VAL A 17 12.58 9.70 5.71
N GLY A 18 13.79 9.82 6.27
CA GLY A 18 14.58 11.05 6.24
C GLY A 18 13.82 12.24 6.80
N ASN A 19 13.66 13.30 6.01
CA ASN A 19 12.96 14.53 6.42
C ASN A 19 11.45 14.36 6.62
N LEU A 20 10.86 13.22 6.24
CA LEU A 20 9.46 12.89 6.47
C LEU A 20 9.24 12.05 7.74
N ARG A 21 10.33 11.58 8.38
CA ARG A 21 10.23 10.82 9.62
C ARG A 21 9.59 11.68 10.72
N TRP A 22 8.71 11.08 11.51
CA TRP A 22 7.95 11.72 12.60
C TRP A 22 6.94 12.79 12.17
N LYS A 23 6.70 12.95 10.87
CA LYS A 23 5.65 13.83 10.35
C LYS A 23 4.38 13.05 10.07
N LYS A 24 3.26 13.77 9.93
CA LYS A 24 2.02 13.19 9.41
C LYS A 24 2.27 12.62 8.01
N PRO A 25 1.61 11.51 7.62
CA PRO A 25 1.76 10.93 6.28
C PRO A 25 1.54 11.97 5.19
N PHE A 26 2.48 12.04 4.24
CA PHE A 26 2.39 12.99 3.14
C PHE A 26 1.73 12.32 1.92
N PRO A 27 0.78 12.96 1.23
CA PRO A 27 0.08 12.30 0.13
C PRO A 27 0.99 12.02 -1.08
N LEU A 28 0.82 10.85 -1.70
CA LEU A 28 1.60 10.42 -2.88
C LEU A 28 1.39 11.32 -4.11
N TRP A 29 0.15 11.77 -4.31
CA TRP A 29 -0.29 12.53 -5.48
C TRP A 29 0.13 14.00 -5.51
N THR A 30 0.91 14.45 -4.52
CA THR A 30 1.37 15.85 -4.45
C THR A 30 2.33 16.22 -5.59
N ASN A 31 3.11 15.26 -6.08
CA ASN A 31 3.80 15.40 -7.35
C ASN A 31 3.00 14.65 -8.41
N ALA A 32 2.17 15.39 -9.15
CA ALA A 32 1.33 14.84 -10.21
C ALA A 32 2.12 14.04 -11.27
N SER A 33 3.44 13.98 -11.25
CA SER A 33 4.29 13.08 -12.05
C SER A 33 3.89 11.60 -11.90
N TRP A 34 3.49 11.15 -10.71
CA TRP A 34 3.07 9.76 -10.46
C TRP A 34 1.73 9.44 -11.14
N CYS A 35 0.81 10.40 -11.17
CA CYS A 35 -0.49 10.28 -11.86
C CYS A 35 -0.43 10.65 -13.36
N ARG A 36 0.51 11.52 -13.77
CA ARG A 36 0.68 12.01 -15.14
C ARG A 36 1.43 11.02 -16.01
N SER A 37 2.36 10.26 -15.43
CA SER A 37 2.94 9.13 -16.12
C SER A 37 1.86 8.05 -16.21
N LYS A 38 1.54 7.56 -17.41
CA LYS A 38 0.68 6.38 -17.65
C LYS A 38 1.31 5.08 -17.11
N ASN A 39 2.13 5.16 -16.06
CA ASN A 39 2.79 4.05 -15.43
C ASN A 39 1.78 3.32 -14.55
N HIS A 40 1.36 2.15 -15.01
CA HIS A 40 0.63 1.21 -14.17
C HIS A 40 1.54 0.73 -13.03
N PHE A 41 1.02 0.73 -11.81
CA PHE A 41 1.70 0.14 -10.67
C PHE A 41 1.35 -1.36 -10.57
N LYS A 42 2.35 -2.23 -10.50
CA LYS A 42 2.14 -3.68 -10.41
C LYS A 42 1.83 -4.11 -8.98
N ALA A 43 0.54 -4.21 -8.64
CA ALA A 43 0.06 -4.58 -7.32
C ALA A 43 -0.09 -6.10 -7.10
N THR A 44 0.95 -6.90 -7.40
CA THR A 44 0.87 -8.38 -7.32
C THR A 44 1.52 -8.98 -6.08
N SER A 45 2.27 -8.17 -5.32
CA SER A 45 3.08 -8.60 -4.17
C SER A 45 2.81 -7.72 -2.97
N PHE A 46 2.96 -8.25 -1.76
CA PHE A 46 2.82 -7.44 -0.54
C PHE A 46 3.93 -6.39 -0.46
N GLY A 47 3.60 -5.22 0.09
CA GLY A 47 4.58 -4.23 0.51
C GLY A 47 5.32 -4.70 1.77
N SER A 48 6.38 -3.97 2.13
CA SER A 48 7.14 -4.16 3.36
C SER A 48 6.27 -3.91 4.61
N ALA A 49 6.49 -4.73 5.64
CA ALA A 49 5.95 -4.45 6.97
C ALA A 49 6.66 -3.25 7.61
N CYS A 50 5.94 -2.49 8.43
CA CYS A 50 6.53 -1.39 9.18
C CYS A 50 7.50 -1.89 10.24
N PHE A 51 8.56 -1.09 10.45
CA PHE A 51 9.57 -1.34 11.47
C PHE A 51 8.94 -1.52 12.85
N GLN A 52 9.11 -2.71 13.44
CA GLN A 52 8.57 -3.05 14.75
C GLN A 52 9.40 -4.12 15.45
N LEU A 53 9.23 -4.26 16.76
CA LEU A 53 9.82 -5.36 17.52
C LEU A 53 8.99 -6.64 17.31
N ASN A 54 9.59 -7.67 16.74
CA ASN A 54 8.98 -9.00 16.69
C ASN A 54 8.96 -9.60 18.12
N PRO A 55 7.78 -9.87 18.70
CA PRO A 55 7.68 -10.30 20.10
C PRO A 55 8.17 -11.73 20.32
N PHE A 56 8.18 -12.56 19.28
CA PHE A 56 8.60 -13.97 19.32
C PHE A 56 10.11 -14.10 19.15
N LEU A 57 10.67 -13.39 18.17
CA LEU A 57 12.10 -13.43 17.86
C LEU A 57 12.93 -12.49 18.72
N LYS A 58 12.30 -11.55 19.45
CA LYS A 58 12.95 -10.49 20.24
C LYS A 58 13.94 -9.65 19.42
N GLN A 59 13.62 -9.43 18.15
CA GLN A 59 14.44 -8.67 17.20
C GLN A 59 13.57 -7.65 16.46
N TYR A 60 14.19 -6.53 16.06
CA TYR A 60 13.52 -5.55 15.21
C TYR A 60 13.50 -6.05 13.76
N GLU A 61 12.33 -5.93 13.13
CA GLU A 61 12.11 -6.30 11.73
C GLU A 61 11.26 -5.26 11.00
N GLY A 62 11.25 -5.32 9.66
CA GLY A 62 10.49 -4.39 8.81
C GLY A 62 11.33 -3.25 8.24
N GLN A 63 10.66 -2.32 7.54
CA GLN A 63 11.28 -1.17 6.88
C GLN A 63 10.54 0.12 7.26
N GLU A 64 11.20 1.28 7.17
CA GLU A 64 10.55 2.59 7.36
C GLU A 64 9.67 2.97 6.15
N ASP A 65 10.09 2.61 4.94
CA ASP A 65 9.21 2.64 3.77
C ASP A 65 8.24 1.46 3.87
N CYS A 66 7.06 1.69 4.45
CA CYS A 66 6.06 0.63 4.73
C CYS A 66 4.60 1.07 4.54
N LEU A 67 4.34 2.27 4.02
CA LEU A 67 2.97 2.82 3.92
C LEU A 67 2.23 2.28 2.68
N TYR A 68 1.95 0.98 2.73
CA TYR A 68 1.26 0.22 1.70
C TYR A 68 -0.08 -0.32 2.21
N LEU A 69 -1.05 -0.45 1.31
CA LEU A 69 -2.32 -1.11 1.55
C LEU A 69 -2.54 -2.25 0.56
N ASN A 70 -3.52 -3.09 0.88
CA ASN A 70 -3.94 -4.19 0.05
C ASN A 70 -5.47 -4.15 -0.08
N VAL A 71 -5.99 -4.49 -1.26
CA VAL A 71 -7.43 -4.51 -1.56
C VAL A 71 -7.81 -5.89 -2.08
N TRP A 72 -8.87 -6.46 -1.52
CA TRP A 72 -9.53 -7.67 -2.03
C TRP A 72 -10.95 -7.32 -2.40
N THR A 73 -11.37 -7.72 -3.61
CA THR A 73 -12.71 -7.45 -4.11
C THR A 73 -13.22 -8.63 -4.92
N PRO A 74 -14.51 -9.02 -4.82
CA PRO A 74 -15.07 -10.07 -5.67
C PRO A 74 -15.16 -9.64 -7.14
N THR A 75 -15.18 -8.34 -7.41
CA THR A 75 -15.34 -7.78 -8.75
C THR A 75 -14.72 -6.39 -8.86
N MET A 76 -14.35 -5.98 -10.08
CA MET A 76 -13.98 -4.59 -10.41
C MET A 76 -15.15 -3.81 -11.00
N ASP A 77 -16.29 -4.46 -11.22
CA ASP A 77 -17.52 -3.85 -11.71
C ASP A 77 -18.17 -3.01 -10.58
N PRO A 78 -18.26 -1.68 -10.73
CA PRO A 78 -18.84 -0.81 -9.72
C PRO A 78 -20.33 -1.08 -9.46
N GLU A 79 -21.07 -1.47 -10.49
CA GLU A 79 -22.51 -1.73 -10.39
C GLU A 79 -22.73 -2.97 -9.54
N VAL A 80 -21.99 -4.04 -9.84
CA VAL A 80 -22.03 -5.28 -9.06
C VAL A 80 -21.53 -5.07 -7.63
N ARG A 81 -20.51 -4.20 -7.42
CA ARG A 81 -20.02 -3.86 -6.07
C ARG A 81 -21.09 -3.14 -5.23
N SER A 82 -21.97 -2.35 -5.84
CA SER A 82 -23.01 -1.59 -5.13
C SER A 82 -24.22 -2.41 -4.68
N LEU A 83 -24.32 -3.65 -5.15
CA LEU A 83 -25.41 -4.59 -4.82
C LEU A 83 -25.14 -5.42 -3.56
N PHE A 84 -23.96 -5.24 -2.94
CA PHE A 84 -23.53 -5.85 -1.69
C PHE A 84 -23.13 -4.75 -0.69
#